data_AF-A0A8J7JYX4-F1
#
_entry.id   AF-A0A8J7JYX4-F1
#
_cell.length_a   1.000
_cell.length_b   1.000
_cell.length_c   1.000
_cell.angle_alpha   90.00
_cell.angle_beta   90.00
_cell.angle_gamma   90.00
#
_symmetry.space_group_name_H-M   'P 1'
#
loop_
_entity.id
_entity.type
_entity.pdbx_description
1 polymer ?
#
loop_
_entity_poly.entity_id
_entity_poly.type
_entity_poly.pdbx_seq_one_letter_code
_entity_poly.pdbx_strand_id
1 'polypeptide(L)'
;MSYTQNTYTNLLVSFPPRPIKSEEDLVKIQNIVDSLLDKEKLTEDEEDYLYLLGMLIEEYEGKQDLVPDIYGIELIKALMVELGLKQKDLIPIFKTESIVSDVLKGKRKMTAEHIQKSAEMFHLSPAAFFPKN
;
A
#
# COMPACT_ATOMS: atom_id res chain seq x y z
N MET A 1 42.28 -8.04 -15.60
CA MET A 1 41.17 -7.09 -15.39
C MET A 1 40.14 -7.40 -16.45
N SER A 2 39.18 -8.25 -16.09
CA SER A 2 38.18 -8.78 -17.02
C SER A 2 36.91 -7.97 -16.82
N TYR A 3 36.45 -7.31 -17.88
CA TYR A 3 35.33 -6.38 -17.83
C TYR A 3 34.03 -7.11 -17.46
N THR A 4 33.35 -6.60 -16.44
CA THR A 4 31.98 -6.91 -15.97
C THR A 4 30.90 -6.49 -16.98
N GLN A 5 31.17 -6.54 -18.28
CA GLN A 5 30.43 -5.77 -19.29
C GLN A 5 29.10 -6.41 -19.75
N ASN A 6 28.67 -7.50 -19.13
CA ASN A 6 27.55 -8.31 -19.63
C ASN A 6 26.38 -8.51 -18.66
N THR A 7 26.49 -8.24 -17.35
CA THR A 7 25.38 -8.56 -16.42
C THR A 7 24.24 -7.55 -16.52
N TYR A 8 24.50 -6.25 -16.35
CA TYR A 8 23.47 -5.22 -16.47
C TYR A 8 22.81 -5.18 -17.86
N THR A 9 23.60 -5.26 -18.92
CA THR A 9 23.09 -5.29 -20.30
C THR A 9 22.14 -6.47 -20.54
N ASN A 10 22.41 -7.64 -19.94
CA ASN A 10 21.51 -8.78 -20.05
C ASN A 10 20.16 -8.52 -19.38
N LEU A 11 20.13 -7.80 -18.25
CA LEU A 11 18.90 -7.37 -17.60
C LEU A 11 18.10 -6.45 -18.54
N LEU A 12 18.75 -5.42 -19.09
CA LEU A 12 18.11 -4.49 -20.04
C LEU A 12 17.61 -5.15 -21.32
N VAL A 13 18.30 -6.17 -21.84
CA VAL A 13 17.89 -6.89 -23.05
C VAL A 13 16.74 -7.85 -22.75
N SER A 14 16.77 -8.52 -21.60
CA SER A 14 15.71 -9.47 -21.19
C SER A 14 14.38 -8.77 -20.89
N PHE A 15 14.44 -7.62 -20.24
CA PHE A 15 13.28 -6.76 -20.02
C PHE A 15 13.70 -5.29 -20.15
N PRO A 16 13.47 -4.64 -21.30
CA PRO A 16 13.81 -3.23 -21.45
C PRO A 16 12.82 -2.34 -20.68
N PRO A 17 13.26 -1.64 -19.60
CA PRO A 17 12.35 -0.83 -18.80
C PRO A 17 11.80 0.34 -19.62
N ARG A 18 10.49 0.59 -19.50
CA ARG A 18 9.79 1.72 -20.12
C ARG A 18 8.81 2.33 -19.11
N PRO A 19 8.46 3.61 -19.25
CA PRO A 19 7.41 4.21 -18.43
C PRO A 19 6.12 3.37 -18.49
N ILE A 20 5.56 3.06 -17.32
CA ILE A 20 4.33 2.30 -17.17
C ILE A 20 3.16 3.16 -17.65
N LYS A 21 2.27 2.59 -18.47
CA LYS A 21 1.11 3.29 -19.03
C LYS A 21 -0.21 2.56 -18.82
N SER A 22 -0.16 1.36 -18.27
CA SER A 22 -1.30 0.47 -18.09
C SER A 22 -1.07 -0.44 -16.89
N GLU A 23 -2.15 -0.98 -16.36
CA GLU A 23 -2.10 -1.99 -15.29
C GLU A 23 -1.35 -3.26 -15.75
N GLU A 24 -1.51 -3.64 -17.02
CA GLU A 24 -0.78 -4.79 -17.58
C GLU A 24 0.74 -4.55 -17.62
N ASP A 25 1.18 -3.31 -17.79
CA ASP A 25 2.60 -2.95 -17.71
C ASP A 25 3.10 -2.98 -16.27
N LEU A 26 2.28 -2.50 -15.31
CA LEU A 26 2.61 -2.55 -13.88
C LEU A 26 2.82 -4.00 -13.43
N VAL A 27 1.88 -4.89 -13.74
CA VAL A 27 1.95 -6.31 -13.39
C VAL A 27 3.20 -6.97 -13.97
N LYS A 28 3.60 -6.64 -15.21
CA LYS A 28 4.83 -7.19 -15.80
C LYS A 28 6.07 -6.76 -15.01
N ILE A 29 6.16 -5.48 -14.63
CA ILE A 29 7.31 -4.98 -13.87
C ILE A 29 7.33 -5.58 -12.46
N GLN A 30 6.18 -5.67 -11.79
CA GLN A 30 6.06 -6.31 -10.47
C GLN A 30 6.55 -7.75 -10.49
N ASN A 31 6.18 -8.54 -11.50
CA ASN A 31 6.69 -9.92 -11.62
C ASN A 31 8.23 -9.98 -11.75
N ILE A 32 8.86 -9.01 -12.41
CA ILE A 32 10.33 -8.96 -12.49
C ILE A 32 10.93 -8.57 -11.14
N VAL A 33 10.35 -7.57 -10.48
CA VAL A 33 10.73 -7.15 -9.12
C VAL A 33 10.66 -8.32 -8.15
N ASP A 34 9.55 -9.06 -8.13
CA ASP A 34 9.37 -10.23 -7.27
C ASP A 34 10.44 -11.28 -7.55
N SER A 35 10.73 -11.57 -8.82
CA SER A 35 11.76 -12.54 -9.19
C SER A 35 13.18 -12.13 -8.77
N LEU A 36 13.45 -10.83 -8.62
CA LEU A 36 14.71 -10.32 -8.09
C LEU A 36 14.72 -10.44 -6.57
N LEU A 37 13.64 -10.06 -5.89
CA LEU A 37 13.52 -10.12 -4.43
C LEU A 37 13.53 -11.57 -3.89
N ASP A 38 13.11 -12.55 -4.68
CA ASP A 38 13.17 -13.98 -4.34
C ASP A 38 14.61 -14.54 -4.29
N LYS A 39 15.62 -13.79 -4.78
CA LYS A 39 17.02 -14.22 -4.73
C LYS A 39 17.59 -14.02 -3.33
N GLU A 40 18.33 -15.01 -2.83
CA GLU A 40 19.02 -14.89 -1.53
C GLU A 40 20.02 -13.72 -1.48
N LYS A 41 20.61 -13.37 -2.62
CA LYS A 41 21.55 -12.25 -2.74
C LYS A 41 21.52 -11.66 -4.14
N LEU A 42 21.42 -10.33 -4.21
CA LEU A 42 21.53 -9.58 -5.45
C LEU A 42 22.98 -9.22 -5.77
N THR A 43 23.28 -9.12 -7.06
CA THR A 43 24.47 -8.44 -7.57
C THR A 43 24.23 -6.94 -7.63
N GLU A 44 25.30 -6.14 -7.68
CA GLU A 44 25.22 -4.67 -7.82
C GLU A 44 24.38 -4.25 -9.04
N ASP A 45 24.58 -4.92 -10.18
CA ASP A 45 23.80 -4.68 -11.41
C ASP A 45 22.30 -4.98 -11.20
N GLU A 46 21.95 -6.00 -10.42
CA GLU A 46 20.55 -6.35 -10.13
C GLU A 46 19.92 -5.39 -9.10
N GLU A 47 20.71 -4.89 -8.14
CA GLU A 47 20.27 -3.85 -7.20
C GLU A 47 19.96 -2.54 -7.94
N ASP A 48 20.86 -2.10 -8.82
CA ASP A 48 20.66 -0.91 -9.66
C ASP A 48 19.44 -1.06 -10.58
N TYR A 49 19.26 -2.25 -11.14
CA TYR A 49 18.13 -2.55 -12.00
C TYR A 49 16.81 -2.60 -11.23
N LEU A 50 16.80 -3.24 -10.05
CA LEU A 50 15.66 -3.26 -9.13
C LEU A 50 15.26 -1.83 -8.72
N TYR A 51 16.24 -0.99 -8.40
CA TYR A 51 16.02 0.41 -8.07
C TYR A 51 15.35 1.17 -9.23
N LEU A 52 15.81 0.97 -10.47
CA LEU A 52 15.19 1.56 -11.66
C LEU A 52 13.73 1.12 -11.83
N LEU A 53 13.44 -0.17 -11.68
CA LEU A 53 12.08 -0.69 -11.78
C LEU A 53 11.17 -0.12 -10.68
N GLY A 54 11.69 0.00 -9.45
CA GLY A 54 10.99 0.61 -8.33
C GLY A 54 10.60 2.07 -8.60
N MET A 55 11.51 2.87 -9.17
CA MET A 55 11.19 4.24 -9.57
C MET A 55 10.07 4.32 -10.60
N LEU A 56 9.99 3.38 -11.54
CA LEU A 56 8.93 3.34 -12.56
C LEU A 56 7.56 3.00 -11.95
N ILE A 57 7.54 2.07 -10.98
CA ILE A 57 6.33 1.73 -10.22
C ILE A 57 5.86 2.95 -9.43
N GLU A 58 6.76 3.57 -8.65
CA GLU A 58 6.46 4.77 -7.86
C GLU A 58 5.93 5.92 -8.73
N GLU A 59 6.54 6.16 -9.89
CA GLU A 59 6.07 7.21 -10.81
C GLU A 59 4.66 6.93 -11.34
N TYR A 60 4.33 5.67 -11.62
CA TYR A 60 3.01 5.29 -12.12
C TYR A 60 1.95 5.32 -11.04
N GLU A 61 2.23 4.70 -9.90
CA GLU A 61 1.33 4.66 -8.75
C GLU A 61 1.12 6.08 -8.18
N GLY A 62 2.14 6.93 -8.16
CA GLY A 62 2.02 8.32 -7.72
C GLY A 62 1.12 9.19 -8.62
N LYS A 63 0.87 8.78 -9.88
CA LYS A 63 -0.07 9.44 -10.81
C LYS A 63 -1.47 8.85 -10.77
N GLN A 64 -1.58 7.64 -10.25
CA GLN A 64 -2.83 6.96 -10.06
C GLN A 64 -3.32 7.33 -8.66
N ASP A 65 -4.43 8.07 -8.53
CA ASP A 65 -5.11 8.29 -7.24
C ASP A 65 -5.72 6.96 -6.71
N LEU A 66 -4.91 5.89 -6.63
CA LEU A 66 -5.30 4.52 -6.27
C LEU A 66 -5.39 4.31 -4.76
N VAL A 67 -5.00 5.30 -3.96
CA VAL A 67 -5.52 5.42 -2.61
C VAL A 67 -6.80 6.24 -2.76
N PRO A 68 -8.00 5.62 -2.92
CA PRO A 68 -9.22 6.35 -2.61
C PRO A 68 -8.97 6.97 -1.24
N ASP A 69 -9.25 8.26 -1.10
CA ASP A 69 -9.07 8.99 0.16
C ASP A 69 -10.04 8.36 1.17
N ILE A 70 -9.65 7.21 1.75
CA ILE A 70 -10.43 6.42 2.67
C ILE A 70 -10.10 6.98 4.04
N TYR A 71 -11.04 7.75 4.55
CA TYR A 71 -10.94 8.39 5.85
C TYR A 71 -12.18 8.05 6.68
N GLY A 72 -12.14 8.43 7.95
CA GLY A 72 -13.22 8.19 8.90
C GLY A 72 -13.64 6.72 8.93
N ILE A 73 -14.90 6.46 8.58
CA ILE A 73 -15.50 5.12 8.69
C ILE A 73 -15.06 4.16 7.59
N GLU A 74 -14.75 4.67 6.40
CA GLU A 74 -14.31 3.81 5.30
C GLU A 74 -12.92 3.25 5.57
N LEU A 75 -12.04 4.05 6.21
CA LEU A 75 -10.75 3.57 6.72
C LEU A 75 -10.91 2.44 7.75
N ILE A 76 -11.85 2.58 8.70
CA ILE A 76 -12.12 1.50 9.69
C ILE A 76 -12.58 0.23 8.98
N LYS A 77 -13.48 0.33 7.99
CA LYS A 77 -13.97 -0.85 7.27
C LYS A 77 -12.85 -1.55 6.50
N ALA A 78 -11.96 -0.80 5.86
CA ALA A 78 -10.80 -1.36 5.17
C ALA A 78 -9.88 -2.10 6.14
N LEU A 79 -9.53 -1.47 7.27
CA LEU A 79 -8.69 -2.07 8.31
C LEU A 79 -9.35 -3.30 8.95
N MET A 80 -10.68 -3.33 9.07
CA MET A 80 -11.38 -4.53 9.53
C MET A 80 -11.21 -5.71 8.57
N VAL A 81 -11.24 -5.47 7.25
CA VAL A 81 -11.04 -6.53 6.26
C VAL A 81 -9.59 -7.02 6.29
N GLU A 82 -8.64 -6.10 6.27
CA GLU A 82 -7.20 -6.39 6.25
C GLU A 82 -6.75 -7.14 7.51
N LEU A 83 -7.22 -6.72 8.69
CA LEU A 83 -6.85 -7.30 9.97
C LEU A 83 -7.80 -8.44 10.42
N GLY A 84 -8.80 -8.79 9.62
CA GLY A 84 -9.78 -9.84 9.94
C GLY A 84 -10.67 -9.56 11.16
N LEU A 85 -10.92 -8.29 11.46
CA LEU A 85 -11.68 -7.86 12.64
C LEU A 85 -13.20 -7.96 12.42
N LYS A 86 -13.92 -8.30 13.50
CA LYS A 86 -15.38 -8.31 13.55
C LYS A 86 -15.88 -7.04 14.25
N GLN A 87 -17.16 -6.72 14.05
CA GLN A 87 -17.78 -5.53 14.69
C GLN A 87 -17.61 -5.51 16.21
N LYS A 88 -17.70 -6.68 16.87
CA LYS A 88 -17.49 -6.81 18.31
C LYS A 88 -16.10 -6.36 18.78
N ASP A 89 -15.10 -6.45 17.92
CA ASP A 89 -13.72 -6.09 18.26
C ASP A 89 -13.54 -4.55 18.31
N LEU A 90 -14.52 -3.80 17.79
CA LEU A 90 -14.57 -2.33 17.88
C LEU A 90 -15.34 -1.82 19.10
N ILE A 91 -15.94 -2.70 19.92
CA ILE A 91 -16.64 -2.29 21.16
C ILE A 91 -15.75 -1.46 22.10
N PRO A 92 -14.45 -1.73 22.29
CA PRO A 92 -13.59 -0.87 23.12
C PRO A 92 -13.53 0.60 22.65
N ILE A 93 -13.70 0.84 21.34
CA ILE A 93 -13.73 2.17 20.74
C ILE A 93 -15.12 2.80 20.90
N PHE A 94 -16.17 2.07 20.52
CA PHE A 94 -17.55 2.59 20.37
C PHE A 94 -18.50 2.26 21.54
N LYS A 95 -17.99 1.63 22.60
CA LYS A 95 -18.64 1.27 23.86
C LYS A 95 -19.71 0.17 23.78
N THR A 96 -20.49 0.09 22.70
CA THR A 96 -21.56 -0.91 22.53
C THR A 96 -21.69 -1.39 21.09
N GLU A 97 -22.18 -2.61 20.88
CA GLU A 97 -22.44 -3.16 19.54
C GLU A 97 -23.42 -2.33 18.71
N SER A 98 -24.44 -1.75 19.37
CA SER A 98 -25.41 -0.87 18.71
C SER A 98 -24.73 0.35 18.10
N ILE A 99 -23.83 1.00 18.86
CA ILE A 99 -23.07 2.16 18.38
C ILE A 99 -22.10 1.75 17.26
N VAL A 100 -21.42 0.60 17.38
CA VAL A 100 -20.57 0.09 16.30
C VAL A 100 -21.38 -0.06 15.00
N SER A 101 -22.55 -0.70 15.07
CA SER A 101 -23.39 -0.93 13.90
C SER A 101 -23.87 0.38 13.27
N ASP A 102 -24.31 1.33 14.09
CA ASP A 102 -24.78 2.63 13.62
C ASP A 102 -23.67 3.46 12.98
N VAL A 103 -22.46 3.40 13.53
CA VAL A 103 -21.28 4.07 12.96
C VAL A 103 -20.87 3.43 11.65
N LEU A 104 -20.74 2.10 11.57
CA LEU A 104 -20.38 1.38 10.35
C LEU A 104 -21.42 1.57 9.21
N LYS A 105 -22.69 1.74 9.56
CA LYS A 105 -23.77 2.03 8.60
C LYS A 105 -23.87 3.53 8.24
N GLY A 106 -23.02 4.39 8.79
CA GLY A 106 -23.05 5.83 8.55
C GLY A 106 -24.23 6.57 9.20
N LYS A 107 -25.03 5.90 10.02
CA LYS A 107 -26.15 6.51 10.75
C LYS A 107 -25.67 7.43 11.86
N ARG A 108 -24.47 7.17 12.38
CA ARG A 108 -23.82 7.96 13.43
C ARG A 108 -22.42 8.36 13.01
N LYS A 109 -22.09 9.65 13.15
CA LYS A 109 -20.74 10.15 12.92
C LYS A 109 -19.79 9.74 14.05
N MET A 110 -18.53 9.52 13.71
CA MET A 110 -17.47 9.33 14.70
C MET A 110 -17.24 10.63 15.48
N THR A 111 -16.94 10.51 16.76
CA THR A 111 -16.51 11.65 17.60
C THR A 111 -14.98 11.72 17.61
N ALA A 112 -14.42 12.83 18.10
CA ALA A 112 -12.98 12.94 18.31
C ALA A 112 -12.43 11.83 19.24
N GLU A 113 -13.18 11.43 20.27
CA GLU A 113 -12.82 10.30 21.14
C GLU A 113 -12.72 8.99 20.35
N HIS A 114 -13.68 8.72 19.44
CA HIS A 114 -13.63 7.51 18.60
C HIS A 114 -12.43 7.53 17.65
N ILE A 115 -12.13 8.68 17.03
CA ILE A 115 -10.98 8.83 16.14
C ILE A 115 -9.68 8.57 16.91
N GLN A 116 -9.53 9.17 18.09
CA GLN A 116 -8.34 9.00 18.93
C GLN A 116 -8.12 7.52 19.30
N LYS A 117 -9.17 6.84 19.78
CA LYS A 117 -9.08 5.41 20.14
C LYS A 117 -8.86 4.50 18.92
N SER A 118 -9.42 4.86 17.77
CA SER A 118 -9.18 4.12 16.53
C SER A 118 -7.72 4.28 16.10
N ALA A 119 -7.19 5.50 16.13
CA ALA A 119 -5.80 5.78 15.84
C ALA A 119 -4.84 5.00 16.75
N GLU A 120 -5.14 4.93 18.05
CA GLU A 120 -4.39 4.12 19.01
C GLU A 120 -4.46 2.61 18.71
N MET A 121 -5.65 2.07 18.43
CA MET A 121 -5.85 0.65 18.12
C MET A 121 -5.14 0.22 16.83
N PHE A 122 -5.16 1.08 15.80
CA PHE A 122 -4.59 0.78 14.49
C PHE A 122 -3.15 1.30 14.32
N HIS A 123 -2.57 1.92 15.35
CA HIS A 123 -1.25 2.53 15.30
C HIS A 123 -1.08 3.56 14.17
N LEU A 124 -2.14 4.34 13.93
CA LEU A 124 -2.17 5.40 12.91
C LEU A 124 -2.16 6.78 13.56
N SER A 125 -1.81 7.80 12.77
CA SER A 125 -2.07 9.18 13.15
C SER A 125 -3.57 9.47 13.11
N PRO A 126 -4.15 10.21 14.08
CA PRO A 126 -5.54 10.69 13.98
C PRO A 126 -5.84 11.45 12.68
N ALA A 127 -4.82 12.08 12.08
CA ALA A 127 -4.92 12.77 10.79
C ALA A 127 -5.36 11.84 9.65
N ALA A 128 -5.04 10.54 9.70
CA ALA A 128 -5.44 9.57 8.68
C ALA A 128 -6.97 9.39 8.57
N PHE A 129 -7.74 9.78 9.60
CA PHE A 129 -9.19 9.70 9.60
C PHE A 129 -9.87 10.95 9.00
N PHE A 130 -9.11 11.89 8.47
CA PHE A 130 -9.61 13.08 7.79
C PHE A 130 -9.16 13.08 6.32
N PRO A 131 -9.96 13.67 5.40
CA PRO A 131 -9.54 13.87 4.01
C PRO A 131 -8.28 14.72 3.96
N LYS A 132 -7.39 14.45 2.98
CA LYS A 132 -6.25 15.33 2.72
C LYS A 132 -6.79 16.60 2.04
N ASN A 133 -6.56 17.76 2.68
CA ASN A 133 -6.87 19.07 2.11
C ASN A 133 -5.82 19.51 1.10
#